data_AF-A0A950AT20-F1
#
_entry.id   AF-A0A950AT20-F1
#
_cell.length_a   1.000
_cell.length_b   1.000
_cell.length_c   1.000
_cell.angle_alpha   90.00
_cell.angle_beta   90.00
_cell.angle_gamma   90.00
#
_symmetry.space_group_name_H-M   'P 1'
#
loop_
_entity.id
_entity.type
_entity.pdbx_description
1 polymer ?
#
loop_
_entity_poly.entity_id
_entity_poly.type
_entity_poly.pdbx_seq_one_letter_code
_entity_poly.pdbx_strand_id
1 'polypeptide(L)'
;MASYDALVLPGGRAPEYLRNRPKALAIVRQVVESGNPFAANCRGPHLVMTAGGARSKTKTGFTDLELDQRSAGAEFVNLEVMVHGSLVSVRGLAGAQK
;
A
#
# COMPACT_ATOMS: atom_id res chain seq x y z
N MET A 1 -0.50 -14.95 10.63
CA MET A 1 -1.39 -13.86 11.09
C MET A 1 -2.41 -14.26 12.16
N ALA A 2 -2.39 -15.48 12.72
CA ALA A 2 -3.41 -15.89 13.72
C ALA A 2 -3.48 -15.02 14.99
N SER A 3 -2.50 -14.13 15.21
CA SER A 3 -2.44 -13.21 16.35
C SER A 3 -2.77 -11.74 16.01
N TYR A 4 -3.05 -11.40 14.75
CA TYR A 4 -3.31 -10.03 14.32
C TYR A 4 -4.51 -9.94 13.38
N ASP A 5 -5.43 -9.03 13.67
CA ASP A 5 -6.64 -8.82 12.87
C ASP A 5 -6.41 -8.01 11.59
N ALA A 6 -5.36 -7.16 11.58
CA ALA A 6 -5.05 -6.28 10.45
C ALA A 6 -3.56 -5.92 10.36
N LEU A 7 -3.15 -5.35 9.23
CA LEU A 7 -1.81 -4.80 9.00
C LEU A 7 -1.88 -3.31 8.65
N VAL A 8 -1.01 -2.50 9.23
CA VAL A 8 -0.80 -1.09 8.84
C VAL A 8 0.60 -0.93 8.26
N LEU A 9 0.68 -0.27 7.10
CA LEU A 9 1.89 0.04 6.36
C LEU A 9 2.11 1.57 6.34
N PRO A 10 2.87 2.11 7.30
CA PRO A 10 3.21 3.53 7.33
C PRO A 10 4.02 3.96 6.11
N GLY A 11 3.97 5.27 5.82
CA GLY A 11 4.75 5.89 4.75
C GLY A 11 6.17 6.28 5.18
N GLY A 12 6.64 7.41 4.67
CA GLY A 12 8.04 7.85 4.83
C GLY A 12 8.99 7.08 3.92
N ARG A 13 10.28 7.04 4.27
CA ARG A 13 11.31 6.33 3.47
C ARG A 13 11.42 4.83 3.78
N ALA A 14 10.88 4.36 4.90
CA ALA A 14 10.99 2.97 5.31
C ALA A 14 10.50 1.95 4.24
N PRO A 15 9.37 2.17 3.53
CA PRO A 15 8.91 1.27 2.47
C PRO A 15 9.92 1.03 1.33
N GLU A 16 10.76 2.02 1.01
CA GLU A 16 11.77 1.93 -0.06
C GLU A 16 12.88 0.93 0.28
N TYR A 17 13.20 0.78 1.57
CA TYR A 17 14.16 -0.21 2.06
C TYR A 17 13.49 -1.57 2.35
N LEU A 18 12.29 -1.54 2.94
CA LEU A 18 11.57 -2.75 3.35
C LEU A 18 11.09 -3.59 2.17
N ARG A 19 10.85 -2.98 0.99
CA ARG A 19 10.47 -3.72 -0.23
C ARG A 19 11.57 -4.68 -0.72
N ASN A 20 12.80 -4.52 -0.25
CA ASN A 20 13.91 -5.42 -0.54
C ASN A 20 14.16 -6.46 0.56
N ARG A 21 13.30 -6.54 1.59
CA ARG A 21 13.45 -7.47 2.71
C ARG A 21 12.47 -8.64 2.55
N PRO A 22 12.93 -9.87 2.24
CA PRO A 22 12.04 -11.00 1.99
C PRO A 22 11.07 -11.29 3.12
N LYS A 23 11.52 -11.18 4.38
CA LYS A 23 10.65 -11.38 5.56
C LYS A 23 9.53 -10.34 5.65
N ALA A 24 9.81 -9.08 5.32
CA ALA A 24 8.79 -8.03 5.34
C ALA A 24 7.76 -8.27 4.21
N LEU A 25 8.23 -8.58 3.00
CA LEU A 25 7.35 -8.91 1.88
C LEU A 25 6.48 -10.14 2.16
N ALA A 26 7.00 -11.16 2.84
CA ALA A 26 6.24 -12.35 3.20
C ALA A 26 5.02 -12.02 4.08
N ILE A 27 5.19 -11.11 5.05
CA ILE A 27 4.08 -10.64 5.90
C ILE A 27 3.02 -9.92 5.05
N VAL A 28 3.45 -9.01 4.17
CA VAL A 28 2.53 -8.25 3.31
C VAL A 28 1.79 -9.17 2.34
N ARG A 29 2.47 -10.14 1.72
CA ARG A 29 1.87 -11.15 0.85
C ARG A 29 0.82 -11.97 1.59
N GLN A 30 1.15 -12.45 2.78
CA GLN A 30 0.20 -13.21 3.59
C GLN A 30 -1.10 -12.44 3.83
N VAL A 31 -1.01 -11.14 4.12
CA VAL A 31 -2.20 -10.30 4.34
C VAL A 31 -2.99 -10.10 3.06
N VAL A 32 -2.30 -9.77 1.96
CA VAL A 32 -2.90 -9.58 0.63
C VAL A 32 -3.64 -10.84 0.17
N GLU A 33 -3.07 -12.03 0.39
CA GLU A 33 -3.63 -13.32 -0.02
C GLU A 33 -4.76 -13.78 0.92
N SER A 34 -4.64 -13.53 2.23
CA SER A 34 -5.66 -13.92 3.21
C SER A 34 -6.97 -13.13 3.09
N GLY A 35 -6.95 -11.97 2.43
CA GLY A 35 -8.09 -11.05 2.39
C GLY A 35 -8.32 -10.28 3.69
N ASN A 36 -7.46 -10.44 4.71
CA ASN A 36 -7.54 -9.67 5.95
C ASN A 36 -7.41 -8.16 5.68
N PRO A 37 -8.06 -7.31 6.49
CA PRO A 37 -7.95 -5.86 6.36
C PRO A 37 -6.50 -5.36 6.46
N PHE A 38 -6.14 -4.41 5.60
CA PHE A 38 -4.86 -3.74 5.67
C PHE A 38 -4.90 -2.30 5.18
N ALA A 39 -4.06 -1.46 5.78
CA ALA A 39 -3.96 -0.05 5.47
C ALA A 39 -2.57 0.32 4.93
N ALA A 40 -2.48 1.15 3.90
CA ALA A 40 -1.22 1.67 3.38
C ALA A 40 -1.27 3.20 3.20
N ASN A 41 -0.35 3.91 3.85
CA ASN A 41 -0.33 5.37 3.91
C ASN A 41 0.88 5.95 3.15
N CYS A 42 0.68 6.99 2.34
CA CYS A 42 1.73 7.77 1.69
C CYS A 42 2.58 6.90 0.76
N ARG A 43 3.81 6.53 1.18
CA ARG A 43 4.70 5.64 0.43
C ARG A 43 4.57 4.16 0.81
N GLY A 44 3.73 3.83 1.79
CA GLY A 44 3.36 2.46 2.17
C GLY A 44 2.92 1.56 1.00
N PRO A 45 2.20 2.08 -0.02
CA PRO A 45 1.84 1.32 -1.22
C PRO A 45 3.02 0.66 -1.96
N HIS A 46 4.26 1.14 -1.82
CA HIS A 46 5.44 0.44 -2.36
C HIS A 46 5.48 -1.04 -1.94
N LEU A 47 5.24 -1.32 -0.66
CA LEU A 47 5.26 -2.69 -0.15
C LEU A 47 4.12 -3.52 -0.74
N VAL A 48 2.95 -2.91 -0.90
CA VAL A 48 1.78 -3.58 -1.48
C VAL A 48 2.00 -3.92 -2.95
N MET A 49 2.61 -3.01 -3.72
CA MET A 49 2.98 -3.24 -5.11
C MET A 49 3.99 -4.37 -5.25
N THR A 50 5.08 -4.32 -4.48
CA THR A 50 6.13 -5.35 -4.51
C THR A 50 5.63 -6.72 -4.02
N ALA A 51 4.66 -6.74 -3.11
CA ALA A 51 3.99 -7.96 -2.66
C ALA A 51 2.97 -8.50 -3.69
N GLY A 52 2.71 -7.81 -4.81
CA GLY A 52 1.75 -8.24 -5.83
C GLY A 52 0.29 -7.88 -5.53
N GLY A 53 0.04 -7.14 -4.44
CA GLY A 53 -1.31 -6.76 -4.02
C GLY A 53 -1.88 -5.52 -4.71
N ALA A 54 -1.28 -5.04 -5.79
CA ALA A 54 -1.66 -3.81 -6.49
C ALA A 54 -2.59 -4.01 -7.68
N ARG A 55 -2.43 -5.11 -8.45
CA ARG A 55 -3.19 -5.34 -9.68
C ARG A 55 -4.69 -5.35 -9.43
N SER A 56 -5.43 -4.72 -10.36
CA SER A 56 -6.90 -4.69 -10.38
C SER A 56 -7.55 -4.08 -9.13
N LYS A 57 -6.81 -3.25 -8.38
CA LYS A 57 -7.33 -2.51 -7.24
C LYS A 57 -7.28 -1.01 -7.52
N THR A 58 -8.33 -0.30 -7.11
CA THR A 58 -8.38 1.17 -7.09
C THR A 58 -7.74 1.68 -5.80
N LYS A 59 -6.78 2.60 -5.89
CA LYS A 59 -5.93 3.01 -4.76
C LYS A 59 -5.51 4.46 -4.83
N THR A 60 -5.19 5.03 -3.67
CA THR A 60 -4.46 6.29 -3.54
C THR A 60 -3.11 6.05 -2.86
N GLY A 61 -2.27 7.09 -2.81
CA GLY A 61 -0.96 7.09 -2.17
C GLY A 61 -0.28 8.42 -2.42
N PHE A 62 0.98 8.54 -1.98
CA PHE A 62 1.78 9.73 -2.29
C PHE A 62 1.83 9.92 -3.81
N THR A 63 1.54 11.13 -4.32
CA THR A 63 1.28 11.32 -5.76
C THR A 63 2.49 10.99 -6.65
N ASP A 64 3.72 11.13 -6.16
CA ASP A 64 4.92 10.69 -6.91
C ASP A 64 4.87 9.19 -7.27
N LEU A 65 4.09 8.39 -6.52
CA LEU A 65 3.91 6.96 -6.79
C LEU A 65 2.80 6.67 -7.80
N GLU A 66 2.16 7.68 -8.41
CA GLU A 66 1.10 7.45 -9.39
C GLU A 66 1.58 6.54 -10.53
N LEU A 67 2.72 6.86 -11.13
CA LEU A 67 3.30 6.08 -12.24
C LEU A 67 3.68 4.67 -11.80
N ASP A 68 4.26 4.52 -10.61
CA ASP A 68 4.60 3.20 -10.05
C ASP A 68 3.35 2.35 -9.82
N GLN A 69 2.28 2.96 -9.26
CA GLN A 69 1.01 2.28 -9.00
C GLN A 69 0.32 1.83 -10.29
N ARG A 70 0.27 2.70 -11.30
CA ARG A 70 -0.26 2.35 -12.62
C ARG A 70 0.57 1.24 -13.27
N SER A 71 1.89 1.31 -13.18
CA SER A 71 2.81 0.29 -13.71
C SER A 71 2.66 -1.06 -13.01
N ALA A 72 2.28 -1.05 -11.73
CA ALA A 72 1.95 -2.25 -10.96
C ALA A 72 0.53 -2.79 -11.25
N GLY A 73 -0.23 -2.15 -12.16
CA GLY A 73 -1.57 -2.56 -12.58
C GLY A 73 -2.69 -2.09 -11.66
N ALA A 74 -2.45 -1.09 -10.81
CA ALA A 74 -3.49 -0.45 -10.01
C ALA A 74 -4.16 0.69 -10.79
N GLU A 75 -5.42 0.97 -10.44
CA GLU A 75 -6.08 2.21 -10.84
C GLU A 75 -5.79 3.27 -9.77
N PHE A 76 -4.99 4.29 -10.13
CA PHE A 76 -4.65 5.36 -9.20
C PHE A 76 -5.71 6.46 -9.19
N VAL A 77 -6.18 6.82 -8.00
CA VAL A 77 -7.10 7.95 -7.77
C VAL A 77 -6.45 8.94 -6.81
N ASN A 78 -6.46 10.22 -7.17
CA ASN A 78 -5.93 11.29 -6.32
C ASN A 78 -6.97 11.72 -5.27
N LEU A 79 -7.27 10.83 -4.32
CA LEU A 79 -8.16 11.06 -3.19
C LEU A 79 -7.37 11.03 -1.89
N GLU A 80 -7.88 11.68 -0.84
CA GLU A 80 -7.26 11.63 0.50
C GLU A 80 -7.23 10.20 1.05
N VAL A 81 -8.34 9.48 0.93
CA VAL A 81 -8.51 8.09 1.33
C VAL A 81 -9.26 7.34 0.22
N MET A 82 -8.84 6.11 -0.06
CA MET A 82 -9.54 5.19 -0.97
C MET A 82 -9.63 3.81 -0.32
N VAL A 83 -10.84 3.26 -0.25
CA VAL A 83 -11.11 1.91 0.26
C VAL A 83 -11.50 1.00 -0.90
N HIS A 84 -10.79 -0.11 -1.06
CA HIS A 84 -11.07 -1.11 -2.10
C HIS A 84 -10.97 -2.52 -1.51
N GLY A 85 -12.12 -3.14 -1.25
CA GLY A 85 -12.20 -4.43 -0.56
C GLY A 85 -11.54 -4.35 0.82
N SER A 86 -10.58 -5.24 1.09
CA SER A 86 -9.82 -5.27 2.34
C SER A 86 -8.70 -4.21 2.45
N LEU A 87 -8.45 -3.43 1.40
CA LEU A 87 -7.42 -2.41 1.39
C LEU A 87 -7.99 -1.03 1.70
N VAL A 88 -7.39 -0.36 2.68
CA VAL A 88 -7.50 1.08 2.90
C VAL A 88 -6.21 1.74 2.43
N SER A 89 -6.28 2.69 1.52
CA SER A 89 -5.13 3.46 1.04
C SER A 89 -5.30 4.94 1.35
N VAL A 90 -4.22 5.60 1.76
CA VAL A 90 -4.25 7.00 2.22
C VAL A 90 -3.13 7.77 1.52
N ARG A 91 -3.43 8.95 0.99
CA ARG A 91 -2.47 9.77 0.23
C ARG A 91 -1.29 10.23 1.08
N GLY A 92 -1.50 10.49 2.36
CA GLY A 92 -0.51 11.06 3.28
C GLY A 92 -0.94 12.40 3.86
N LEU A 93 -0.08 13.03 4.66
CA LEU A 93 -0.41 14.25 5.40
C LEU A 93 -0.94 15.34 4.47
N ALA A 94 -2.15 15.84 4.77
CA ALA A 94 -2.79 16.95 4.09
C ALA A 94 -1.92 18.22 4.22
N GLY A 95 -1.04 18.45 3.24
CA GLY A 95 -0.15 19.61 3.22
C GLY A 95 1.26 19.35 2.68
N ALA A 96 1.68 18.08 2.54
CA ALA A 96 3.02 17.75 2.04
C ALA A 96 3.20 17.91 0.51
N GLN A 97 2.16 18.33 -0.21
CA GLN A 97 2.13 18.45 -1.66
C GLN A 97 1.44 19.75 -2.09
N LYS A 98 2.01 20.87 -1.65
CA LYS A 98 1.76 22.17 -2.30
C LYS A 98 2.64 22.29 -3.53
#